data_AF-A0A7C2X0H5-F1
#
_entry.id   AF-A0A7C2X0H5-F1
#
_cell.length_a   1.000
_cell.length_b   1.000
_cell.length_c   1.000
_cell.angle_alpha   90.00
_cell.angle_beta   90.00
_cell.angle_gamma   90.00
#
_symmetry.space_group_name_H-M   'P 1'
#
loop_
_entity.id
_entity.type
_entity.pdbx_description
1 polymer ?
#
loop_
_entity_poly.entity_id
_entity_poly.type
_entity_poly.pdbx_seq_one_letter_code
_entity_poly.pdbx_strand_id
1 'polypeptide(L)'
;MRANGGNSVISGETSEPINARRTETLLFPALFRHNNLIAAMSTAENIPQKKLVNILNYLHFSESRLYVLLTHPDYPERTLIRVRHEPCSTDKLVCHWDQDCGDPDLERYNIPYLIVSYDQAVIIAPVRVLDARGSMMTLQLPEYGRLINE
;
A
#
# COMPACT_ATOMS: atom_id res chain seq x y z
N MET A 1 -7.62 9.77 -73.87
CA MET A 1 -6.91 10.90 -73.24
C MET A 1 -6.96 10.72 -71.73
N ARG A 2 -5.78 10.63 -71.09
CA ARG A 2 -5.43 10.83 -69.66
C ARG A 2 -6.17 9.97 -68.61
N ALA A 3 -5.59 9.02 -67.87
CA ALA A 3 -4.33 8.87 -67.10
C ALA A 3 -4.31 9.49 -65.68
N ASN A 4 -3.89 8.65 -64.73
CA ASN A 4 -3.33 8.87 -63.38
C ASN A 4 -4.32 9.20 -62.24
N GLY A 5 -4.17 8.70 -61.01
CA GLY A 5 -3.16 7.89 -60.30
C GLY A 5 -3.57 7.92 -58.81
N GLY A 6 -3.66 6.81 -58.09
CA GLY A 6 -2.56 6.24 -57.30
C GLY A 6 -2.45 6.87 -55.91
N ASN A 7 -2.79 6.13 -54.83
CA ASN A 7 -1.81 5.81 -53.79
C ASN A 7 -2.31 4.76 -52.77
N SER A 8 -1.38 3.88 -52.42
CA SER A 8 -1.44 2.81 -51.42
C SER A 8 -1.11 3.36 -50.03
N VAL A 9 -1.78 2.84 -48.99
CA VAL A 9 -1.24 2.84 -47.62
C VAL A 9 -1.49 1.47 -47.00
N ILE A 10 -0.39 0.77 -46.75
CA ILE A 10 -0.27 -0.39 -45.87
C ILE A 10 -0.31 0.15 -44.44
N SER A 11 -1.29 -0.27 -43.65
CA SER A 11 -1.28 -0.04 -42.21
C SER A 11 -1.06 -1.38 -41.52
N GLY A 12 0.12 -1.50 -40.89
CA GLY A 12 0.48 -2.66 -40.10
C GLY A 12 -0.46 -2.82 -38.91
N GLU A 13 -0.92 -4.05 -38.71
CA GLU A 13 -1.55 -4.45 -37.46
C GLU A 13 -0.45 -4.59 -36.41
N THR A 14 -0.34 -3.56 -35.58
CA THR A 14 0.43 -3.53 -34.34
C THR A 14 0.00 -4.70 -33.45
N SER A 15 0.91 -5.63 -33.26
CA SER A 15 0.90 -6.62 -32.18
C SER A 15 0.69 -5.92 -30.83
N GLU A 16 -0.40 -6.25 -30.14
CA GLU A 16 -0.63 -5.85 -28.75
C GLU A 16 0.53 -6.34 -27.85
N PRO A 17 1.08 -5.50 -26.96
CA PRO A 17 2.12 -5.97 -26.06
C PRO A 17 1.53 -6.94 -25.03
N ILE A 18 2.23 -8.06 -24.93
CA ILE A 18 2.05 -9.17 -24.01
C ILE A 18 2.15 -8.67 -22.56
N ASN A 19 1.15 -9.01 -21.74
CA ASN A 19 1.20 -9.00 -20.28
C ASN A 19 1.18 -7.63 -19.58
N ALA A 20 0.19 -6.80 -19.86
CA ALA A 20 -0.26 -5.80 -18.90
C ALA A 20 -0.82 -6.55 -17.68
N ARG A 21 0.00 -6.72 -16.62
CA ARG A 21 -0.51 -7.06 -15.29
C ARG A 21 -1.67 -6.11 -15.04
N ARG A 22 -2.89 -6.65 -14.87
CA ARG A 22 -4.01 -5.84 -14.38
C ARG A 22 -3.62 -5.37 -12.99
N THR A 23 -3.02 -4.18 -12.91
CA THR A 23 -3.06 -3.42 -11.67
C THR A 23 -4.51 -3.00 -11.56
N GLU A 24 -5.35 -3.84 -10.94
CA GLU A 24 -6.67 -3.40 -10.52
C GLU A 24 -6.45 -2.10 -9.75
N THR A 25 -6.99 -1.00 -10.28
CA THR A 25 -6.92 0.28 -9.60
C THR A 25 -7.82 0.15 -8.39
N LEU A 26 -7.22 -0.25 -7.26
CA LEU A 26 -7.93 -0.29 -5.99
C LEU A 26 -8.43 1.11 -5.69
N LEU A 27 -9.75 1.24 -5.59
CA LEU A 27 -10.38 2.43 -5.06
C LEU A 27 -10.20 2.38 -3.54
N PHE A 28 -9.58 3.41 -2.99
CA PHE A 28 -9.44 3.57 -1.56
C PHE A 28 -10.53 4.53 -1.06
N PRO A 29 -11.07 4.32 0.14
CA PRO A 29 -10.81 3.20 1.06
C PRO A 29 -11.29 1.84 0.52
N ALA A 30 -10.50 0.78 0.73
CA ALA A 30 -10.82 -0.57 0.26
C ALA A 30 -11.25 -1.46 1.44
N LEU A 31 -12.31 -2.24 1.28
CA LEU A 31 -12.72 -3.20 2.30
C LEU A 31 -11.69 -4.34 2.41
N PHE A 32 -11.13 -4.55 3.59
CA PHE A 32 -10.12 -5.57 3.85
C PHE A 32 -10.78 -6.90 4.27
N ARG A 33 -10.80 -7.87 3.36
CA ARG A 33 -11.41 -9.22 3.58
C ARG A 33 -10.38 -10.33 3.81
N HIS A 34 -9.09 -10.00 3.95
CA HIS A 34 -8.01 -10.97 4.08
C HIS A 34 -7.76 -11.40 5.53
N ASN A 35 -8.79 -11.97 6.18
CA ASN A 35 -8.68 -12.46 7.55
C ASN A 35 -7.58 -13.51 7.73
N ASN A 36 -7.32 -14.29 6.69
CA ASN A 36 -6.26 -15.30 6.61
C ASN A 36 -4.88 -14.67 6.84
N LEU A 37 -4.65 -13.46 6.30
CA LEU A 37 -3.39 -12.73 6.46
C LEU A 37 -3.16 -12.34 7.92
N ILE A 38 -4.23 -11.92 8.62
CA ILE A 38 -4.19 -11.62 10.05
C ILE A 38 -3.95 -12.89 10.87
N ALA A 39 -4.59 -14.00 10.52
CA ALA A 39 -4.40 -15.28 11.21
C ALA A 39 -2.96 -15.82 11.05
N ALA A 40 -2.38 -15.68 9.85
CA ALA A 40 -1.02 -16.12 9.52
C ALA A 40 0.07 -15.41 10.35
N MET A 41 -0.21 -14.22 10.90
CA MET A 41 0.74 -13.50 11.77
C MET A 41 1.19 -14.31 12.99
N SER A 42 0.35 -15.22 13.49
CA SER A 42 0.66 -16.02 14.68
C SER A 42 1.81 -17.01 14.46
N THR A 43 2.03 -17.43 13.21
CA THR A 43 3.06 -18.39 12.81
C THR A 43 4.12 -17.80 11.87
N ALA A 44 3.97 -16.54 11.48
CA ALA A 44 4.86 -15.84 10.55
C ALA A 44 6.22 -15.51 11.16
N GLU A 45 7.24 -15.40 10.30
CA GLU A 45 8.60 -15.03 10.70
C GLU A 45 8.64 -13.60 11.24
N ASN A 46 9.41 -13.38 12.30
CA ASN A 46 9.65 -12.06 12.84
C ASN A 46 10.68 -11.30 12.00
N ILE A 47 10.33 -10.07 11.61
CA ILE A 47 11.29 -9.14 11.02
C ILE A 47 11.70 -8.09 12.07
N PRO A 48 12.99 -7.97 12.43
CA PRO A 48 13.44 -6.98 13.41
C PRO A 48 13.15 -5.54 12.95
N GLN A 49 12.87 -4.63 13.89
CA GLN A 49 12.56 -3.22 13.62
C GLN A 49 13.58 -2.56 12.68
N LYS A 50 14.88 -2.78 12.90
CA LYS A 50 15.94 -2.22 12.03
C LYS A 50 15.78 -2.64 10.56
N LYS A 51 15.38 -3.90 10.30
CA LYS A 51 15.15 -4.39 8.94
C LYS A 51 13.84 -3.81 8.37
N LEU A 52 12.80 -3.70 9.19
CA LEU A 52 11.55 -3.02 8.81
C LEU A 52 11.81 -1.56 8.40
N VAL A 53 12.58 -0.80 9.19
CA VAL A 53 12.95 0.59 8.90
C VAL A 53 13.74 0.70 7.60
N ASN A 54 14.68 -0.19 7.36
CA ASN A 54 15.42 -0.23 6.09
C ASN A 54 14.51 -0.47 4.88
N ILE A 55 13.54 -1.39 5.01
CA ILE A 55 12.55 -1.66 3.96
C ILE A 55 11.67 -0.43 3.73
N LEU A 56 11.16 0.19 4.79
CA LEU A 56 10.37 1.42 4.69
C LEU A 56 11.16 2.50 3.96
N ASN A 57 12.41 2.75 4.34
CA ASN A 57 13.26 3.73 3.66
C ASN A 57 13.48 3.39 2.19
N TYR A 58 13.76 2.12 1.86
CA TYR A 58 13.85 1.69 0.47
C TYR A 58 12.57 2.01 -0.32
N LEU A 59 11.40 1.72 0.26
CA LEU A 59 10.10 1.99 -0.36
C LEU A 59 9.81 3.49 -0.51
N HIS A 60 10.21 4.31 0.45
CA HIS A 60 10.13 5.77 0.33
C HIS A 60 10.91 6.26 -0.90
N PHE A 61 12.18 5.85 -1.01
CA PHE A 61 13.05 6.29 -2.11
C PHE A 61 12.66 5.68 -3.47
N SER A 62 11.93 4.57 -3.47
CA SER A 62 11.36 3.98 -4.68
C SER A 62 9.96 4.52 -5.02
N GLU A 63 9.48 5.54 -4.30
CA GLU A 63 8.12 6.11 -4.43
C GLU A 63 6.99 5.08 -4.27
N SER A 64 7.26 3.99 -3.54
CA SER A 64 6.27 2.97 -3.22
C SER A 64 5.35 3.44 -2.09
N ARG A 65 4.08 3.08 -2.18
CA ARG A 65 3.07 3.42 -1.17
C ARG A 65 2.93 2.30 -0.15
N LEU A 66 2.56 2.67 1.08
CA LEU A 66 2.22 1.72 2.14
C LEU A 66 0.71 1.69 2.34
N TYR A 67 0.26 0.74 3.15
CA TYR A 67 -1.13 0.64 3.53
C TYR A 67 -1.29 0.63 5.04
N VAL A 68 -2.39 1.22 5.50
CA VAL A 68 -2.77 1.25 6.90
C VAL A 68 -4.13 0.59 7.04
N LEU A 69 -4.25 -0.33 8.00
CA LEU A 69 -5.53 -0.93 8.33
C LEU A 69 -6.26 -0.04 9.33
N LEU A 70 -7.50 0.33 9.00
CA LEU A 70 -8.44 1.05 9.85
C LEU A 70 -9.50 0.08 10.36
N THR A 71 -9.88 0.25 11.63
CA THR A 71 -10.99 -0.48 12.25
C THR A 71 -11.85 0.51 13.03
N HIS A 72 -13.15 0.51 12.79
CA HIS A 72 -14.08 1.35 13.56
C HIS A 72 -14.49 0.60 14.84
N PRO A 73 -14.67 1.27 16.00
CA PRO A 73 -15.10 0.60 17.22
C PRO A 73 -16.49 -0.05 17.11
N ASP A 74 -17.39 0.56 16.34
CA ASP A 74 -18.78 0.10 16.21
C ASP A 74 -19.02 -0.88 15.04
N TYR A 75 -18.04 -1.06 14.14
CA TYR A 75 -18.22 -1.88 12.93
C TYR A 75 -17.13 -2.97 12.85
N PRO A 76 -17.49 -4.23 12.58
CA PRO A 76 -16.53 -5.32 12.47
C PRO A 76 -15.66 -5.25 11.21
N GLU A 77 -16.09 -4.48 10.21
CA GLU A 77 -15.37 -4.29 8.96
C GLU A 77 -14.03 -3.60 9.19
N ARG A 78 -13.02 -4.06 8.44
CA ARG A 78 -11.71 -3.45 8.41
C ARG A 78 -11.49 -2.81 7.06
N THR A 79 -10.86 -1.66 7.04
CA THR A 79 -10.69 -0.87 5.82
C THR A 79 -9.22 -0.58 5.61
N LEU A 80 -8.73 -0.82 4.41
CA LEU A 80 -7.37 -0.49 4.02
C LEU A 80 -7.38 0.92 3.41
N ILE A 81 -6.46 1.77 3.86
CA ILE A 81 -6.17 3.06 3.22
C ILE A 81 -4.73 3.08 2.72
N ARG A 82 -4.50 3.88 1.69
CA ARG A 82 -3.19 4.07 1.08
C ARG A 82 -2.51 5.29 1.68
N VAL A 83 -1.25 5.16 2.03
CA VAL A 83 -0.46 6.24 2.62
C VAL A 83 0.88 6.41 1.91
N ARG A 84 1.32 7.65 1.79
CA ARG A 84 2.73 7.99 1.61
C ARG A 84 3.36 8.14 2.99
N HIS A 85 4.68 8.05 3.06
CA HIS A 85 5.39 8.24 4.31
C HIS A 85 6.70 8.98 4.07
N GLU A 86 7.19 9.62 5.12
CA GLU A 86 8.52 10.23 5.14
C GLU A 86 9.60 9.18 5.42
N PRO A 87 10.89 9.49 5.19
CA PRO A 87 11.98 8.62 5.63
C PRO A 87 11.86 8.31 7.12
N CYS A 88 12.05 7.05 7.48
CA CYS A 88 11.99 6.56 8.85
C CYS A 88 13.43 6.43 9.40
N SER A 89 13.77 7.19 10.42
CA SER A 89 15.14 7.21 10.96
C SER A 89 15.35 6.23 12.13
N THR A 90 14.33 6.03 12.96
CA THR A 90 14.40 5.14 14.13
C THR A 90 13.21 4.20 14.16
N ASP A 91 12.12 4.67 14.73
CA ASP A 91 10.97 3.88 15.16
C ASP A 91 9.67 4.69 14.99
N LYS A 92 9.79 5.94 14.56
CA LYS A 92 8.66 6.81 14.25
C LYS A 92 8.53 6.89 12.74
N LEU A 93 7.33 6.58 12.27
CA LEU A 93 6.95 6.67 10.87
C LEU A 93 5.90 7.76 10.72
N VAL A 94 6.25 8.83 10.00
CA VAL A 94 5.29 9.88 9.65
C VAL A 94 4.65 9.49 8.32
N CYS A 95 3.32 9.37 8.34
CA CYS A 95 2.50 9.00 7.20
C CYS A 95 1.56 10.14 6.83
N HIS A 96 1.27 10.23 5.53
CA HIS A 96 0.29 11.12 4.94
C HIS A 96 -0.66 10.28 4.11
N TRP A 97 -1.96 10.29 4.41
CA TRP A 97 -2.89 9.53 3.57
C TRP A 97 -3.08 10.20 2.21
N ASP A 98 -3.37 9.38 1.22
CA ASP A 98 -3.60 9.88 -0.12
C ASP A 98 -4.94 10.62 -0.18
N GLN A 99 -4.98 11.78 -0.84
CA GLN A 99 -6.23 12.57 -0.97
C GLN A 99 -7.32 11.76 -1.71
N ASP A 100 -6.89 10.82 -2.57
CA ASP A 100 -7.75 9.87 -3.25
C ASP A 100 -8.51 8.93 -2.29
N CYS A 101 -8.11 8.85 -1.01
CA CYS A 101 -8.77 8.03 0.02
C CYS A 101 -9.93 8.77 0.72
N GLY A 102 -10.22 10.02 0.35
CA GLY A 102 -11.13 10.89 1.09
C GLY A 102 -10.53 11.42 2.39
N ASP A 103 -11.38 12.00 3.24
CA ASP A 103 -11.02 12.48 4.57
C ASP A 103 -11.66 11.57 5.63
N PRO A 104 -11.06 10.39 5.91
CA PRO A 104 -11.56 9.55 6.99
C PRO A 104 -11.36 10.31 8.30
N ASP A 105 -12.43 10.46 9.08
CA ASP A 105 -12.35 11.00 10.45
C ASP A 105 -11.55 10.02 11.33
N LEU A 106 -10.22 10.06 11.19
CA LEU A 106 -9.30 9.09 11.78
C LEU A 106 -9.37 9.09 13.31
N GLU A 107 -9.85 10.16 13.93
CA GLU A 107 -10.09 10.21 15.36
C GLU A 107 -11.10 9.15 15.82
N ARG A 108 -11.98 8.68 14.92
CA ARG A 108 -12.95 7.61 15.18
C ARG A 108 -12.43 6.21 14.86
N TYR A 109 -11.27 6.08 14.22
CA TYR A 109 -10.73 4.79 13.79
C TYR A 109 -9.53 4.38 14.63
N ASN A 110 -9.51 3.10 15.00
CA ASN A 110 -8.30 2.47 15.48
C ASN A 110 -7.43 2.06 14.29
N ILE A 111 -6.12 2.21 14.48
CA ILE A 111 -5.13 1.92 13.45
C ILE A 111 -4.20 0.82 13.98
N PRO A 112 -4.63 -0.45 13.90
CA PRO A 112 -3.90 -1.54 14.53
C PRO A 112 -2.63 -1.95 13.76
N TYR A 113 -2.61 -1.80 12.42
CA TYR A 113 -1.56 -2.38 11.59
C TYR A 113 -1.11 -1.48 10.44
N LEU A 114 0.20 -1.45 10.23
CA LEU A 114 0.83 -1.08 8.98
C LEU A 114 1.02 -2.33 8.12
N ILE A 115 0.62 -2.26 6.86
CA ILE A 115 0.75 -3.33 5.87
C ILE A 115 1.68 -2.86 4.76
N VAL A 116 2.73 -3.64 4.51
CA VAL A 116 3.81 -3.31 3.58
C VAL A 116 3.99 -4.45 2.59
N SER A 117 3.88 -4.18 1.30
CA SER A 117 4.24 -5.13 0.25
C SER A 117 5.73 -4.99 -0.06
N TYR A 118 6.51 -6.05 0.07
CA TYR A 118 7.95 -6.03 -0.20
C TYR A 118 8.42 -7.40 -0.72
N ASP A 119 9.05 -7.41 -1.90
CA ASP A 119 9.70 -8.59 -2.50
C ASP A 119 8.85 -9.88 -2.47
N GLN A 120 7.65 -9.81 -3.05
CA GLN A 120 6.64 -10.91 -3.09
C GLN A 120 6.09 -11.34 -1.72
N ALA A 121 6.49 -10.70 -0.64
CA ALA A 121 5.96 -10.91 0.70
C ALA A 121 5.11 -9.73 1.17
N VAL A 122 4.28 -9.99 2.18
CA VAL A 122 3.54 -8.97 2.92
C VAL A 122 4.07 -8.90 4.34
N ILE A 123 4.50 -7.71 4.75
CA ILE A 123 4.89 -7.45 6.11
C ILE A 123 3.72 -6.78 6.83
N ILE A 124 3.32 -7.34 7.96
CA ILE A 124 2.38 -6.72 8.89
C ILE A 124 3.12 -6.27 10.14
N ALA A 125 3.03 -4.98 10.46
CA ALA A 125 3.60 -4.42 11.67
C ALA A 125 2.48 -3.87 12.56
N PRO A 126 2.30 -4.38 13.81
CA PRO A 126 1.42 -3.72 14.77
C PRO A 126 2.00 -2.34 15.11
N VAL A 127 1.17 -1.31 15.02
CA VAL A 127 1.61 0.08 15.25
C VAL A 127 0.78 0.72 16.36
N ARG A 128 1.37 1.73 17.00
CA ARG A 128 0.65 2.61 17.91
C ARG A 128 0.60 4.01 17.30
N VAL A 129 -0.59 4.60 17.22
CA VAL A 129 -0.74 6.00 16.83
C VAL A 129 -0.21 6.89 17.95
N LEU A 130 0.77 7.73 17.63
CA LEU A 130 1.31 8.74 18.56
C LEU A 130 0.61 10.09 18.40
N ASP A 131 0.24 10.42 17.16
CA ASP A 131 -0.40 11.68 16.79
C ASP A 131 -1.14 11.50 15.47
N ALA A 132 -2.29 12.16 15.30
CA ALA A 132 -3.05 12.19 14.06
C ALA A 132 -3.71 13.56 13.93
N ARG A 133 -3.40 14.31 12.88
CA ARG A 133 -3.87 15.68 12.66
C ARG A 133 -3.98 15.99 11.17
N GLY A 134 -5.11 16.56 10.76
CA GLY A 134 -5.33 16.87 9.35
C GLY A 134 -5.13 15.61 8.52
N SER A 135 -4.27 15.63 7.49
CA SER A 135 -3.92 14.45 6.68
C SER A 135 -2.67 13.67 7.13
N MET A 136 -2.12 14.01 8.30
CA MET A 136 -0.86 13.46 8.81
C MET A 136 -1.11 12.56 10.02
N MET A 137 -0.34 11.47 10.11
CA MET A 137 -0.29 10.61 11.28
C MET A 137 1.15 10.22 11.60
N THR A 138 1.49 10.18 12.88
CA THR A 138 2.75 9.61 13.36
C THR A 138 2.48 8.26 14.01
N LEU A 139 3.13 7.23 13.50
CA LEU A 139 3.07 5.86 13.99
C LEU A 139 4.36 5.50 14.74
N GLN A 140 4.20 4.83 15.87
CA GLN A 140 5.28 4.11 16.53
C GLN A 140 5.37 2.71 15.95
N LEU A 141 6.52 2.40 15.36
CA LEU A 141 6.86 1.07 14.87
C LEU A 141 7.14 0.12 16.03
N PRO A 142 6.81 -1.18 15.87
CA PRO A 142 7.07 -2.20 16.87
C PRO A 142 8.54 -2.63 16.86
N GLU A 143 8.95 -3.41 17.86
CA GLU A 143 10.27 -4.07 17.88
C GLU A 143 10.43 -5.10 16.75
N TYR A 144 9.31 -5.65 16.27
CA TYR A 144 9.27 -6.60 15.18
C TYR A 144 7.99 -6.48 14.34
N GLY A 145 8.10 -6.74 13.04
CA GLY A 145 6.95 -7.03 12.16
C GLY A 145 6.78 -8.55 11.97
N ARG A 146 5.78 -8.92 11.17
CA ARG A 146 5.54 -10.30 10.70
C ARG A 146 5.68 -10.35 9.20
N LEU A 147 6.60 -11.19 8.70
CA LEU A 147 6.78 -11.44 7.27
C LEU A 147 5.93 -12.64 6.86
N ILE A 148 4.98 -12.41 5.96
CA ILE A 148 4.10 -13.43 5.40
C ILE A 148 4.51 -13.64 3.95
N ASN A 149 5.01 -14.84 3.64
CA ASN A 149 5.30 -15.27 2.28
C ASN A 149 4.02 -15.92 1.74
N GLU A 150 3.55 -15.46 0.58
CA GLU A 150 2.46 -16.10 -0.16
C GLU A 150 2.99 -17.18 -1.11
#